data_AF-A0A2V5NHI6-F1
#
_entry.id   AF-A0A2V5NHI6-F1
#
_cell.length_a   1.000
_cell.length_b   1.000
_cell.length_c   1.000
_cell.angle_alpha   90.00
_cell.angle_beta   90.00
_cell.angle_gamma   90.00
#
_symmetry.space_group_name_H-M   'P 1'
#
loop_
_entity.id
_entity.type
_entity.pdbx_description
1 polymer ?
#
loop_
_entity_poly.entity_id
_entity_poly.type
_entity_poly.pdbx_seq_one_letter_code
_entity_poly.pdbx_strand_id
1 'polypeptide(L)'
;MIFTGTLPAFWRSDVPAKASQPTLTFAKRVAYQRVIEEVYWGHRIWPKERPDPKPSLDTVMPQAQLEKKVADYLRKSHVLEDYWQQPLTAEQLQAEMDRMAKHTRQPEVLHELFDAMGSDPFVIAECLVRPVLAERLFRSAMAPQYASQAVGQPINFAKANRARFRGYTLPAIAASSKEGSTCNDAWGGITTSNAPTGRYAHTTVWTGSEMIVWGGFNGQMTFFNTGAAVK
;
A
#
# COMPACT_ATOMS: atom_id res chain seq x y z
N MET A 1 -47.63 59.50 -23.16
CA MET A 1 -47.60 58.02 -22.99
C MET A 1 -46.19 57.57 -23.32
N ILE A 2 -45.28 57.58 -22.35
CA ILE A 2 -44.88 56.45 -21.47
C ILE A 2 -44.45 55.21 -22.27
N PHE A 3 -43.13 54.99 -22.24
CA PHE A 3 -42.33 53.86 -22.72
C PHE A 3 -42.75 52.52 -22.11
N THR A 4 -42.51 51.43 -22.84
CA THR A 4 -41.79 50.24 -22.30
C THR A 4 -41.42 49.27 -23.43
N GLY A 5 -40.12 49.18 -23.71
CA GLY A 5 -39.52 48.13 -24.52
C GLY A 5 -39.10 46.96 -23.64
N THR A 6 -39.49 45.74 -24.02
CA THR A 6 -39.16 44.50 -23.33
C THR A 6 -37.84 43.95 -23.89
N LEU A 7 -36.77 44.02 -23.12
CA LEU A 7 -35.48 43.36 -23.42
C LEU A 7 -35.53 41.88 -22.97
N PRO A 8 -34.85 40.96 -23.67
CA PRO A 8 -34.94 39.54 -23.39
C PRO A 8 -34.22 39.17 -22.08
N ALA A 9 -34.78 38.19 -21.38
CA ALA A 9 -34.26 37.68 -20.12
C ALA A 9 -32.81 37.19 -20.28
N PHE A 10 -31.92 37.82 -19.54
CA PHE A 10 -30.54 37.35 -19.34
C PHE A 10 -30.56 35.97 -18.71
N TRP A 11 -30.05 34.98 -19.45
CA TRP A 11 -29.68 33.68 -18.91
C TRP A 11 -28.60 33.90 -17.85
N ARG A 12 -28.92 33.69 -16.57
CA ARG A 12 -27.88 33.57 -15.54
C ARG A 12 -27.17 32.25 -15.76
N SER A 13 -25.96 32.32 -16.30
CA SER A 13 -24.99 31.25 -16.12
C SER A 13 -24.63 31.21 -14.63
N ASP A 14 -25.34 30.39 -13.85
CA ASP A 14 -24.81 29.96 -12.56
C ASP A 14 -23.58 29.09 -12.86
N VAL A 15 -22.42 29.74 -12.89
CA VAL A 15 -21.13 29.05 -12.87
C VAL A 15 -21.09 28.32 -11.52
N PRO A 16 -21.07 26.98 -11.48
CA PRO A 16 -20.97 26.29 -10.21
C PRO A 16 -19.67 26.74 -9.54
N ALA A 17 -19.80 27.31 -8.34
CA ALA A 17 -18.69 27.70 -7.50
C ALA A 17 -17.66 26.56 -7.48
N LYS A 18 -16.45 26.88 -7.94
CA LYS A 18 -15.28 26.00 -8.05
C LYS A 18 -15.19 25.12 -6.79
N ALA A 19 -15.70 23.89 -6.88
CA ALA A 19 -15.70 22.95 -5.78
C ALA A 19 -14.26 22.82 -5.28
N SER A 20 -14.00 23.32 -4.08
CA SER A 20 -12.69 23.34 -3.48
C SER A 20 -12.29 21.89 -3.29
N GLN A 21 -11.33 21.41 -4.10
CA GLN A 21 -10.87 20.03 -4.06
C GLN A 21 -10.52 19.66 -2.61
N PRO A 22 -11.16 18.64 -2.00
CA PRO A 22 -10.77 18.22 -0.66
C PRO A 22 -9.31 17.77 -0.67
N THR A 23 -8.49 18.49 0.08
CA THR A 23 -7.05 18.30 0.19
C THR A 23 -6.77 17.23 1.24
N LEU A 24 -6.11 16.12 0.85
CA LEU A 24 -5.68 15.09 1.80
C LEU A 24 -4.34 15.51 2.40
N THR A 25 -4.40 16.16 3.56
CA THR A 25 -3.23 16.71 4.24
C THR A 25 -2.31 15.60 4.77
N PHE A 26 -1.05 15.94 5.01
CA PHE A 26 -0.08 15.02 5.61
C PHE A 26 -0.58 14.43 6.94
N ALA A 27 -1.12 15.26 7.83
CA ALA A 27 -1.69 14.79 9.11
C ALA A 27 -2.81 13.76 8.92
N LYS A 28 -3.73 13.99 7.95
CA LYS A 28 -4.78 13.01 7.62
C LYS A 28 -4.19 11.70 7.07
N ARG A 29 -3.17 11.78 6.20
CA ARG A 29 -2.48 10.58 5.70
C ARG A 29 -1.83 9.78 6.82
N VAL A 30 -1.25 10.45 7.81
CA VAL A 30 -0.65 9.79 8.98
C VAL A 30 -1.72 9.13 9.85
N ALA A 31 -2.87 9.78 10.04
CA ALA A 31 -4.00 9.17 10.73
C ALA A 31 -4.50 7.91 10.01
N TYR A 32 -4.67 7.94 8.68
CA TYR A 32 -5.03 6.75 7.91
C TYR A 32 -3.93 5.69 7.91
N GLN A 33 -2.66 6.09 7.85
CA GLN A 33 -1.55 5.15 7.99
C GLN A 33 -1.63 4.42 9.32
N ARG A 34 -1.93 5.11 10.40
CA ARG A 34 -2.14 4.48 11.71
C ARG A 34 -3.23 3.42 11.65
N VAL A 35 -4.40 3.76 11.14
CA VAL A 35 -5.54 2.83 11.00
C VAL A 35 -5.16 1.59 10.19
N ILE A 36 -4.45 1.77 9.08
CA ILE A 36 -3.95 0.66 8.26
C ILE A 36 -3.00 -0.24 9.06
N GLU A 37 -2.07 0.35 9.80
CA GLU A 37 -1.12 -0.42 10.61
C GLU A 37 -1.77 -1.08 11.83
N GLU A 38 -2.84 -0.50 12.39
CA GLU A 38 -3.62 -1.10 13.47
C GLU A 38 -4.30 -2.38 12.99
N VAL A 39 -4.92 -2.36 11.81
CA VAL A 39 -5.52 -3.55 11.19
C VAL A 39 -4.44 -4.61 10.93
N TYR A 40 -3.35 -4.25 10.25
CA TYR A 40 -2.26 -5.20 10.01
C TYR A 40 -1.64 -5.76 11.29
N TRP A 41 -1.46 -4.91 12.31
CA TRP A 41 -0.96 -5.33 13.59
C TRP A 41 -1.92 -6.28 14.27
N GLY A 42 -3.24 -6.01 14.23
CA GLY A 42 -4.29 -6.88 14.75
C GLY A 42 -4.21 -8.31 14.21
N HIS A 43 -4.09 -8.43 12.88
CA HIS A 43 -3.99 -9.72 12.17
C HIS A 43 -2.63 -10.41 12.30
N ARG A 44 -1.61 -9.74 12.87
CA ARG A 44 -0.31 -10.36 13.08
C ARG A 44 -0.38 -11.43 14.17
N ILE A 45 0.10 -12.63 13.84
CA ILE A 45 0.16 -13.76 14.78
C ILE A 45 1.03 -13.36 15.99
N TRP A 46 0.45 -13.54 17.18
CA TRP A 46 1.15 -13.43 18.45
C TRP A 46 1.22 -14.83 19.09
N PRO A 47 2.41 -15.44 19.21
CA PRO A 47 2.56 -16.79 19.73
C PRO A 47 1.95 -16.93 21.13
N LYS A 48 1.19 -18.01 21.37
CA LYS A 48 0.53 -18.25 22.66
C LYS A 48 1.52 -18.68 23.76
N GLU A 49 2.69 -19.15 23.33
CA GLU A 49 3.80 -19.56 24.17
C GLU A 49 4.53 -18.35 24.76
N ARG A 50 4.29 -17.15 24.24
CA ARG A 50 4.84 -15.92 24.79
C ARG A 50 4.10 -15.55 26.08
N PRO A 51 4.84 -15.35 27.19
CA PRO A 51 4.25 -14.93 28.45
C PRO A 51 3.82 -13.46 28.44
N ASP A 52 4.38 -12.65 27.54
CA ASP A 52 4.06 -11.24 27.39
C ASP A 52 2.82 -11.01 26.52
N PRO A 53 1.92 -10.08 26.91
CA PRO A 53 0.78 -9.71 26.10
C PRO A 53 1.24 -9.02 24.81
N LYS A 54 0.45 -9.15 23.74
CA LYS A 54 0.71 -8.46 22.47
C LYS A 54 0.81 -6.94 22.73
N PRO A 55 1.95 -6.30 22.41
CA PRO A 55 2.11 -4.88 22.68
C PRO A 55 1.16 -4.04 21.82
N SER A 56 0.89 -2.83 22.29
CA SER A 56 0.10 -1.85 21.52
C SER A 56 0.84 -1.41 20.25
N LEU A 57 0.10 -0.91 19.25
CA LEU A 57 0.72 -0.37 18.04
C LEU A 57 1.69 0.76 18.38
N ASP A 58 1.33 1.65 19.32
CA ASP A 58 2.18 2.78 19.72
C ASP A 58 3.56 2.35 20.24
N THR A 59 3.62 1.18 20.87
CA THR A 59 4.88 0.61 21.37
C THR A 59 5.77 0.12 20.21
N VAL A 60 5.18 -0.49 19.19
CA VAL A 60 5.94 -1.12 18.08
C VAL A 60 6.16 -0.18 16.89
N MET A 61 5.30 0.82 16.74
CA MET A 61 5.34 1.81 15.67
C MET A 61 4.85 3.17 16.19
N PRO A 62 5.75 3.96 16.81
CA PRO A 62 5.41 5.28 17.31
C PRO A 62 4.97 6.23 16.18
N GLN A 63 4.28 7.31 16.56
CA GLN A 63 3.82 8.37 15.65
C GLN A 63 4.89 8.87 14.67
N ALA A 64 6.13 9.11 15.15
CA ALA A 64 7.22 9.57 14.29
C ALA A 64 7.60 8.56 13.19
N GLN A 65 7.41 7.26 13.44
CA GLN A 65 7.66 6.23 12.44
C GLN A 65 6.55 6.19 11.39
N LEU A 66 5.30 6.41 11.78
CA LEU A 66 4.17 6.57 10.85
C LEU A 66 4.38 7.79 9.94
N GLU A 67 4.77 8.92 10.51
CA GLU A 67 5.13 10.13 9.76
C GLU A 67 6.26 9.87 8.77
N LYS A 68 7.30 9.14 9.20
CA LYS A 68 8.40 8.74 8.32
C LYS A 68 7.91 7.85 7.17
N LYS A 69 7.06 6.85 7.43
CA LYS A 69 6.50 5.99 6.36
C LYS A 69 5.71 6.82 5.35
N VAL A 70 4.87 7.73 5.82
CA VAL A 70 4.09 8.63 4.96
C VAL A 70 4.99 9.53 4.13
N ALA A 71 5.99 10.15 4.77
CA ALA A 71 6.97 10.96 4.10
C ALA A 71 7.72 10.16 3.01
N ASP A 72 8.14 8.94 3.31
CA ASP A 72 8.95 8.12 2.42
C ASP A 72 8.22 7.71 1.15
N TYR A 73 6.97 7.25 1.21
CA TYR A 73 6.24 6.88 -0.01
C TYR A 73 5.82 8.11 -0.83
N LEU A 74 5.52 9.24 -0.20
CA LEU A 74 5.22 10.48 -0.91
C LEU A 74 6.47 11.00 -1.64
N ARG A 75 7.63 10.90 -1.00
CA ARG A 75 8.91 11.25 -1.62
C ARG A 75 9.18 10.36 -2.83
N LYS A 76 9.06 9.03 -2.70
CA LYS A 76 9.20 8.09 -3.83
C LYS A 76 8.25 8.44 -4.99
N SER A 77 6.99 8.76 -4.66
CA SER A 77 5.99 9.17 -5.67
C SER A 77 6.40 10.44 -6.42
N HIS A 78 7.03 11.42 -5.74
CA HIS A 78 7.54 12.63 -6.37
C HIS A 78 8.78 12.37 -7.22
N VAL A 79 9.73 11.56 -6.75
CA VAL A 79 10.95 11.31 -7.52
C VAL A 79 10.62 10.60 -8.84
N LEU A 80 9.65 9.66 -8.83
CA LEU A 80 9.08 9.03 -10.03
C LEU A 80 8.54 10.04 -11.05
N GLU A 81 7.89 11.11 -10.59
CA GLU A 81 7.38 12.15 -11.46
C GLU A 81 8.47 13.13 -11.93
N ASP A 82 9.24 13.70 -11.00
CA ASP A 82 10.13 14.82 -11.27
C ASP A 82 11.37 14.39 -12.07
N TYR A 83 11.95 13.25 -11.72
CA TYR A 83 13.20 12.79 -12.33
C TYR A 83 12.97 11.77 -13.43
N TRP A 84 11.98 10.89 -13.26
CA TRP A 84 11.73 9.80 -14.19
C TRP A 84 10.57 10.04 -15.15
N GLN A 85 9.86 11.18 -15.05
CA GLN A 85 8.74 11.52 -15.91
C GLN A 85 7.67 10.40 -15.97
N GLN A 86 7.57 9.63 -14.88
CA GLN A 86 6.61 8.55 -14.67
C GLN A 86 5.72 8.89 -13.47
N PRO A 87 4.86 9.91 -13.59
CA PRO A 87 3.90 10.22 -12.54
C PRO A 87 2.98 9.02 -12.30
N LEU A 88 2.70 8.71 -11.03
CA LEU A 88 1.62 7.79 -10.70
C LEU A 88 0.30 8.39 -11.20
N THR A 89 -0.32 7.72 -12.16
CA THR A 89 -1.58 8.14 -12.76
C THR A 89 -2.78 7.59 -11.98
N ALA A 90 -3.95 8.18 -12.24
CA ALA A 90 -5.19 7.73 -11.63
C ALA A 90 -5.55 6.30 -12.07
N GLU A 91 -5.35 6.01 -13.35
CA GLU A 91 -5.64 4.72 -13.96
C GLU A 91 -4.76 3.63 -13.37
N GLN A 92 -3.47 3.93 -13.11
CA GLN A 92 -2.56 3.00 -12.45
C GLN A 92 -2.97 2.71 -11.00
N LEU A 93 -3.43 3.74 -10.27
CA LEU A 93 -3.93 3.57 -8.91
C LEU A 93 -5.24 2.77 -8.88
N GLN A 94 -6.16 3.00 -9.82
CA GLN A 94 -7.38 2.20 -9.94
C GLN A 94 -7.04 0.74 -10.28
N ALA A 95 -6.21 0.52 -11.31
CA ALA A 95 -5.82 -0.82 -11.72
C ALA A 95 -5.09 -1.59 -10.61
N GLU A 96 -4.29 -0.90 -9.79
CA GLU A 96 -3.65 -1.54 -8.64
C GLU A 96 -4.66 -1.87 -7.54
N MET A 97 -5.66 -1.02 -7.30
CA MET A 97 -6.76 -1.31 -6.37
C MET A 97 -7.55 -2.54 -6.83
N ASP A 98 -7.90 -2.61 -8.11
CA ASP A 98 -8.62 -3.75 -8.71
C ASP A 98 -7.78 -5.03 -8.62
N ARG A 99 -6.48 -4.93 -8.89
CA ARG A 99 -5.54 -6.05 -8.73
C ARG A 99 -5.51 -6.55 -7.29
N MET A 100 -5.46 -5.64 -6.31
CA MET A 100 -5.49 -5.99 -4.89
C MET A 100 -6.79 -6.73 -4.53
N ALA A 101 -7.94 -6.23 -4.95
CA ALA A 101 -9.24 -6.86 -4.68
C ALA A 101 -9.39 -8.24 -5.33
N LYS A 102 -8.86 -8.41 -6.55
CA LYS A 102 -8.97 -9.67 -7.31
C LYS A 102 -7.98 -10.75 -6.88
N HIS A 103 -6.77 -10.36 -6.45
CA HIS A 103 -5.66 -11.30 -6.24
C HIS A 103 -5.15 -11.36 -4.79
N THR A 104 -5.82 -10.70 -3.84
CA THR A 104 -5.48 -10.83 -2.42
C THR A 104 -5.70 -12.25 -1.92
N ARG A 105 -4.84 -12.69 -0.99
CA ARG A 105 -5.00 -13.95 -0.24
C ARG A 105 -5.65 -13.75 1.12
N GLN A 106 -5.89 -12.49 1.48
CA GLN A 106 -6.52 -12.08 2.73
C GLN A 106 -7.67 -11.12 2.39
N PRO A 107 -8.74 -11.61 1.73
CA PRO A 107 -9.88 -10.78 1.37
C PRO A 107 -10.55 -10.16 2.60
N GLU A 108 -10.56 -10.85 3.74
CA GLU A 108 -11.13 -10.35 4.99
C GLU A 108 -10.37 -9.14 5.52
N VAL A 109 -9.03 -9.22 5.55
CA VAL A 109 -8.18 -8.09 5.97
C VAL A 109 -8.34 -6.92 5.02
N LEU A 110 -8.45 -7.17 3.72
CA LEU A 110 -8.64 -6.12 2.73
C LEU A 110 -10.01 -5.42 2.89
N HIS A 111 -11.06 -6.18 3.19
CA HIS A 111 -12.36 -5.64 3.54
C HIS A 111 -12.29 -4.75 4.79
N GLU A 112 -11.66 -5.25 5.86
CA GLU A 112 -11.50 -4.48 7.10
C GLU A 112 -10.71 -3.19 6.88
N LEU A 113 -9.66 -3.23 6.06
CA LEU A 113 -8.90 -2.02 5.69
C LEU A 113 -9.78 -1.02 4.95
N PHE A 114 -10.60 -1.46 4.00
CA PHE A 114 -11.50 -0.59 3.25
C PHE A 114 -12.54 0.04 4.18
N ASP A 115 -13.16 -0.76 5.05
CA ASP A 115 -14.16 -0.31 6.02
C ASP A 115 -13.56 0.67 7.06
N ALA A 116 -12.35 0.37 7.56
CA ALA A 116 -11.64 1.23 8.52
C ALA A 116 -11.26 2.59 7.91
N MET A 117 -11.12 2.68 6.59
CA MET A 117 -10.93 3.93 5.86
C MET A 117 -12.25 4.58 5.42
N GLY A 118 -13.40 4.08 5.87
CA GLY A 118 -14.73 4.61 5.56
C GLY A 118 -15.22 4.27 4.15
N SER A 119 -14.62 3.26 3.52
CA SER A 119 -14.91 2.82 2.15
C SER A 119 -14.81 3.94 1.10
N ASP A 120 -14.05 5.01 1.39
CA ASP A 120 -13.82 6.13 0.46
C ASP A 120 -12.76 5.72 -0.59
N PRO A 121 -13.13 5.57 -1.87
CA PRO A 121 -12.22 5.12 -2.93
C PRO A 121 -11.02 6.05 -3.11
N PHE A 122 -11.19 7.35 -2.86
CA PHE A 122 -10.11 8.32 -2.95
C PHE A 122 -9.10 8.14 -1.83
N VAL A 123 -9.56 7.95 -0.58
CA VAL A 123 -8.68 7.68 0.55
C VAL A 123 -7.94 6.36 0.35
N ILE A 124 -8.64 5.32 -0.09
CA ILE A 124 -8.05 4.00 -0.36
C ILE A 124 -6.95 4.10 -1.43
N ALA A 125 -7.23 4.77 -2.56
CA ALA A 125 -6.26 4.97 -3.62
C ALA A 125 -4.99 5.71 -3.11
N GLU A 126 -5.19 6.73 -2.27
CA GLU A 126 -4.14 7.65 -1.85
C GLU A 126 -3.32 7.16 -0.66
N CYS A 127 -3.92 6.43 0.27
CA CYS A 127 -3.31 5.99 1.53
C CYS A 127 -2.95 4.49 1.55
N LEU A 128 -3.71 3.63 0.86
CA LEU A 128 -3.43 2.20 0.82
C LEU A 128 -2.72 1.80 -0.48
N VAL A 129 -3.20 2.29 -1.63
CA VAL A 129 -2.71 1.83 -2.94
C VAL A 129 -1.44 2.55 -3.38
N ARG A 130 -1.40 3.89 -3.27
CA ARG A 130 -0.22 4.68 -3.67
C ARG A 130 1.08 4.19 -3.03
N PRO A 131 1.17 3.90 -1.72
CA PRO A 131 2.43 3.44 -1.13
C PRO A 131 2.94 2.14 -1.76
N VAL A 132 2.05 1.18 -2.03
CA VAL A 132 2.38 -0.10 -2.65
C VAL A 132 2.86 0.10 -4.08
N LEU A 133 2.12 0.90 -4.87
CA LEU A 133 2.46 1.16 -6.26
C LEU A 133 3.77 1.96 -6.39
N ALA A 134 3.94 3.00 -5.57
CA ALA A 134 5.13 3.84 -5.56
C ALA A 134 6.37 3.01 -5.21
N GLU A 135 6.29 2.15 -4.19
CA GLU A 135 7.38 1.25 -3.84
C GLU A 135 7.72 0.29 -4.97
N ARG A 136 6.71 -0.31 -5.61
CA ARG A 136 6.92 -1.26 -6.70
C ARG A 136 7.58 -0.60 -7.91
N LEU A 137 7.06 0.55 -8.34
CA LEU A 137 7.61 1.33 -9.46
C LEU A 137 9.02 1.82 -9.15
N PHE A 138 9.24 2.30 -7.92
CA PHE A 138 10.55 2.71 -7.47
C PHE A 138 11.55 1.54 -7.52
N ARG A 139 11.18 0.35 -7.04
CA ARG A 139 12.04 -0.85 -7.13
C ARG A 139 12.29 -1.30 -8.56
N SER A 140 11.29 -1.27 -9.43
CA SER A 140 11.45 -1.69 -10.83
C SER A 140 12.29 -0.72 -11.65
N ALA A 141 12.23 0.57 -11.33
CA ALA A 141 12.95 1.61 -12.07
C ALA A 141 14.44 1.74 -11.66
N MET A 142 14.88 1.09 -10.56
CA MET A 142 16.10 1.51 -9.86
C MET A 142 17.14 0.42 -9.67
N ALA A 143 18.38 0.74 -10.08
CA ALA A 143 19.59 0.14 -9.53
C ALA A 143 19.88 0.71 -8.12
N PRO A 144 20.51 -0.05 -7.19
CA PRO A 144 20.68 0.33 -5.79
C PRO A 144 21.30 1.72 -5.55
N GLN A 145 22.12 2.21 -6.49
CA GLN A 145 22.85 3.48 -6.39
C GLN A 145 21.98 4.74 -6.22
N TYR A 146 20.73 4.72 -6.69
CA TYR A 146 19.86 5.91 -6.67
C TYR A 146 18.92 5.95 -5.45
N ALA A 147 18.84 4.87 -4.67
CA ALA A 147 17.99 4.81 -3.48
C ALA A 147 18.40 5.84 -2.41
N SER A 148 19.69 6.12 -2.29
CA SER A 148 20.24 7.15 -1.40
C SER A 148 19.84 8.57 -1.80
N GLN A 149 19.77 8.85 -3.11
CA GLN A 149 19.38 10.15 -3.65
C GLN A 149 17.91 10.46 -3.37
N ALA A 150 17.03 9.46 -3.43
CA ALA A 150 15.63 9.63 -3.10
C ALA A 150 15.42 9.97 -1.62
N VAL A 151 16.24 9.47 -0.68
CA VAL A 151 16.10 9.74 0.76
C VAL A 151 16.41 11.19 1.13
N GLY A 152 17.27 11.87 0.36
CA GLY A 152 17.70 13.25 0.63
C GLY A 152 16.78 14.36 0.09
N GLN A 153 15.76 14.04 -0.73
CA GLN A 153 14.95 15.07 -1.38
C GLN A 153 13.89 15.68 -0.43
N PRO A 154 13.70 17.02 -0.46
CA PRO A 154 12.63 17.67 0.29
C PRO A 154 11.26 17.28 -0.27
N ILE A 155 10.28 17.10 0.62
CA ILE A 155 8.90 16.78 0.21
C ILE A 155 8.15 18.07 -0.10
N ASN A 156 7.66 18.20 -1.33
CA ASN A 156 6.72 19.26 -1.68
C ASN A 156 5.30 18.90 -1.20
N PHE A 157 4.95 19.28 0.04
CA PHE A 157 3.63 18.98 0.61
C PHE A 157 2.47 19.56 -0.19
N ALA A 158 2.63 20.72 -0.83
CA ALA A 158 1.58 21.29 -1.67
C ALA A 158 1.27 20.41 -2.89
N LYS A 159 2.29 19.77 -3.47
CA LYS A 159 2.15 18.80 -4.55
C LYS A 159 1.57 17.47 -4.06
N ALA A 160 2.04 16.96 -2.93
CA ALA A 160 1.57 15.70 -2.34
C ALA A 160 0.11 15.73 -1.85
N ASN A 161 -0.35 16.89 -1.38
CA ASN A 161 -1.68 17.04 -0.79
C ASN A 161 -2.77 17.30 -1.85
N ARG A 162 -2.39 17.63 -3.09
CA ARG A 162 -3.35 17.85 -4.19
C ARG A 162 -3.92 16.51 -4.64
N ALA A 163 -5.24 16.38 -4.58
CA ALA A 163 -5.97 15.29 -5.20
C ALA A 163 -5.71 15.31 -6.71
N ARG A 164 -5.10 14.24 -7.25
CA ARG A 164 -4.85 14.12 -8.69
C ARG A 164 -6.10 13.69 -9.45
N PHE A 165 -6.97 12.92 -8.82
CA PHE A 165 -8.18 12.37 -9.41
C PHE A 165 -9.18 11.90 -8.35
N ARG A 166 -10.48 11.85 -8.70
CA ARG A 166 -11.58 11.42 -7.82
C ARG A 166 -12.54 10.40 -8.43
N GLY A 167 -12.41 10.05 -9.70
CA GLY A 167 -13.28 9.07 -10.35
C GLY A 167 -12.93 7.62 -10.02
N TYR A 168 -12.37 7.35 -8.84
CA TYR A 168 -12.06 6.01 -8.40
C TYR A 168 -13.35 5.24 -8.10
N THR A 169 -13.38 3.98 -8.49
CA THR A 169 -14.49 3.07 -8.20
C THR A 169 -14.00 2.02 -7.21
N LEU A 170 -14.76 1.77 -6.15
CA LEU A 170 -14.41 0.73 -5.21
C LEU A 170 -14.63 -0.64 -5.87
N PRO A 171 -13.60 -1.50 -5.98
CA PRO A 171 -13.77 -2.82 -6.54
C PRO A 171 -14.54 -3.73 -5.57
N ALA A 172 -15.32 -4.65 -6.13
CA ALA A 172 -15.86 -5.76 -5.36
C ALA A 172 -14.72 -6.69 -4.96
N ILE A 173 -14.46 -6.82 -3.67
CA ILE A 173 -13.55 -7.83 -3.13
C ILE A 173 -14.30 -9.17 -3.17
N ALA A 174 -13.65 -10.21 -3.69
CA ALA A 174 -14.25 -11.53 -3.69
C ALA A 174 -14.53 -11.96 -2.25
N ALA A 175 -15.80 -12.03 -1.86
CA ALA A 175 -16.19 -12.42 -0.52
C ALA A 175 -15.64 -13.83 -0.24
N SER A 176 -14.96 -14.03 0.89
CA SER A 176 -14.99 -15.35 1.48
C SER A 176 -16.43 -15.58 1.93
N SER A 177 -17.06 -16.57 1.32
CA SER A 177 -18.38 -17.03 1.74
C SER A 177 -18.32 -17.30 3.23
N LYS A 178 -19.14 -16.58 4.00
CA LYS A 178 -19.26 -16.69 5.47
C LYS A 178 -19.93 -17.99 5.93
N GLU A 179 -19.81 -19.05 5.14
CA GLU A 179 -20.26 -20.41 5.39
C GLU A 179 -19.10 -21.36 5.04
N GLY A 180 -18.43 -21.84 6.09
CA GLY A 180 -17.67 -23.10 6.04
C GLY A 180 -16.26 -23.10 5.47
N SER A 181 -15.61 -21.96 5.20
CA SER A 181 -14.18 -22.00 4.84
C SER A 181 -13.32 -21.89 6.10
N THR A 182 -13.03 -23.03 6.72
CA THR A 182 -11.85 -23.17 7.58
C THR A 182 -10.63 -22.85 6.71
N CYS A 183 -10.14 -21.61 6.78
CA CYS A 183 -8.76 -21.34 6.39
C CYS A 183 -7.89 -22.07 7.41
N ASN A 184 -7.59 -23.34 7.12
CA ASN A 184 -6.53 -24.03 7.81
C ASN A 184 -5.24 -23.34 7.40
N ASP A 185 -4.75 -22.43 8.25
CA ASP A 185 -3.34 -22.03 8.30
C ASP A 185 -2.49 -23.21 8.79
N ALA A 186 -2.66 -24.36 8.13
CA ALA A 186 -1.90 -25.55 8.34
C ALA A 186 -0.77 -25.51 7.32
N TRP A 187 0.37 -24.98 7.76
CA TRP A 187 1.65 -25.22 7.10
C TRP A 187 1.79 -26.72 6.87
N GLY A 188 1.68 -27.16 5.62
CA GLY A 188 2.04 -28.53 5.25
C GLY A 188 3.51 -28.71 5.58
N GLY A 189 3.82 -29.49 6.62
CA GLY A 189 5.20 -29.77 6.99
C GLY A 189 5.95 -30.30 5.77
N ILE A 190 7.03 -29.63 5.38
CA ILE A 190 7.89 -30.07 4.29
C ILE A 190 8.49 -31.42 4.69
N THR A 191 8.30 -32.45 3.87
CA THR A 191 9.01 -33.72 4.03
C THR A 191 10.51 -33.45 4.01
N THR A 192 11.23 -33.87 5.05
CA THR A 192 12.67 -33.65 5.23
C THR A 192 13.54 -34.27 4.13
N SER A 193 12.97 -35.08 3.23
CA SER A 193 13.73 -35.81 2.22
C SER A 193 14.37 -34.94 1.14
N ASN A 194 13.97 -33.67 0.98
CA ASN A 194 14.56 -32.70 0.04
C ASN A 194 14.70 -31.28 0.64
N ALA A 195 14.65 -31.15 1.97
CA ALA A 195 14.72 -29.85 2.62
C ALA A 195 16.12 -29.22 2.46
N PRO A 196 16.23 -27.89 2.22
CA PRO A 196 17.52 -27.23 2.16
C PRO A 196 18.26 -27.35 3.49
N THR A 197 19.55 -27.69 3.46
CA THR A 197 20.41 -27.67 4.65
C THR A 197 20.31 -26.32 5.36
N GLY A 198 20.24 -26.35 6.70
CA GLY A 198 20.16 -25.15 7.54
C GLY A 198 21.26 -24.15 7.19
N ARG A 199 20.87 -22.91 6.87
CA ARG A 199 21.75 -21.89 6.29
C ARG A 199 21.53 -20.52 6.93
N TYR A 200 22.62 -19.77 7.06
CA TYR A 200 22.64 -18.40 7.56
C TYR A 200 22.79 -17.41 6.40
N ALA A 201 22.31 -16.18 6.59
CA ALA A 201 22.37 -15.08 5.61
C ALA A 201 21.84 -15.44 4.20
N HIS A 202 20.75 -16.20 4.14
CA HIS A 202 20.10 -16.56 2.88
C HIS A 202 19.11 -15.47 2.43
N THR A 203 18.84 -15.39 1.13
CA THR A 203 17.79 -14.52 0.57
C THR A 203 16.58 -15.39 0.27
N THR A 204 15.40 -14.97 0.74
CA THR A 204 14.12 -15.60 0.39
C THR A 204 13.32 -14.70 -0.54
N VAL A 205 12.75 -15.31 -1.58
CA VAL A 205 11.80 -14.65 -2.48
C VAL A 205 10.54 -15.51 -2.55
N TRP A 206 9.39 -14.89 -2.29
CA TRP A 206 8.09 -15.54 -2.44
C TRP A 206 7.54 -15.24 -3.83
N THR A 207 7.30 -16.27 -4.64
CA THR A 207 6.75 -16.12 -6.01
C THR A 207 5.24 -16.10 -6.05
N GLY A 208 4.60 -16.31 -4.90
CA GLY A 208 3.17 -16.60 -4.81
C GLY A 208 2.91 -18.09 -4.65
N SER A 209 3.49 -18.98 -5.46
CA SER A 209 3.27 -20.43 -5.30
C SER A 209 4.41 -21.16 -4.62
N GLU A 210 5.58 -20.55 -4.54
CA GLU A 210 6.80 -21.18 -4.05
C GLU A 210 7.65 -20.16 -3.26
N MET A 211 8.29 -20.62 -2.20
CA MET A 211 9.38 -19.92 -1.54
C MET A 211 10.68 -20.36 -2.19
N ILE A 212 11.34 -19.44 -2.88
CA ILE A 212 12.67 -19.65 -3.43
C ILE A 212 13.68 -19.19 -2.38
N VAL A 213 14.48 -20.12 -1.88
CA VAL A 213 15.60 -19.83 -0.99
C VAL A 213 16.89 -19.94 -1.79
N TRP A 214 17.68 -18.87 -1.84
CA TRP A 214 18.93 -18.82 -2.60
C TRP A 214 20.08 -18.27 -1.77
N GLY A 215 21.28 -18.79 -2.03
CA GLY A 215 22.51 -18.37 -1.36
C GLY A 215 22.58 -18.79 0.11
N GLY A 216 23.38 -18.05 0.88
CA GLY A 216 23.70 -18.34 2.27
C GLY A 216 24.87 -19.31 2.45
N PHE A 217 25.24 -19.52 3.71
CA PHE A 217 26.34 -20.40 4.10
C PHE A 217 25.93 -21.29 5.29
N ASN A 218 26.52 -22.49 5.40
CA ASN A 218 26.40 -23.28 6.63
C ASN A 218 27.33 -22.70 7.71
N GLY A 219 27.15 -23.05 8.98
CA GLY A 219 28.03 -22.62 10.08
C GLY A 219 29.52 -22.99 9.95
N GLN A 220 29.93 -23.58 8.82
CA GLN A 220 31.29 -24.00 8.49
C GLN A 220 31.84 -23.26 7.24
N MET A 221 31.34 -22.05 6.93
CA MET A 221 31.83 -21.16 5.85
C MET A 221 31.81 -21.76 4.43
N THR A 222 30.97 -22.77 4.18
CA THR A 222 30.70 -23.26 2.82
C THR A 222 29.62 -22.40 2.17
N PHE A 223 29.96 -21.68 1.10
CA PHE A 223 29.02 -20.88 0.32
C PHE A 223 28.28 -21.76 -0.69
N PHE A 224 26.94 -21.74 -0.67
CA PHE A 224 26.13 -22.52 -1.60
C PHE A 224 25.59 -21.63 -2.74
N ASN A 225 25.91 -21.97 -3.99
CA ASN A 225 25.31 -21.36 -5.19
C ASN A 225 24.17 -22.23 -5.76
N THR A 226 23.40 -22.90 -4.89
CA THR A 226 22.26 -23.73 -5.27
C THR A 226 20.98 -23.15 -4.68
N GLY A 227 19.91 -23.15 -5.48
CA GLY A 227 18.57 -22.74 -5.10
C GLY A 227 17.66 -23.93 -4.88
N ALA A 228 16.71 -23.80 -3.95
CA ALA A 228 15.61 -24.74 -3.79
C ALA A 228 14.28 -23.98 -3.88
N ALA A 229 13.37 -24.50 -4.69
CA ALA A 229 11.97 -24.08 -4.72
C ALA A 229 11.22 -24.92 -3.70
N VAL A 230 10.63 -24.25 -2.72
CA VAL A 230 9.84 -24.88 -1.65
C VAL A 230 8.39 -24.54 -1.91
N LYS A 231 7.56 -25.55 -2.17
CA LYS A 231 6.09 -25.40 -2.30
C LYS A 231 5.43 -25.35 -0.93
#